data_AF-A0AAU5Y9F9-F1
#
_entry.id   AF-A0AAU5Y9F9-F1
#
_cell.length_a   1.000
_cell.length_b   1.000
_cell.length_c   1.000
_cell.angle_alpha   90.00
_cell.angle_beta   90.00
_cell.angle_gamma   90.00
#
_symmetry.space_group_name_H-M   'P 1'
#
loop_
_entity.id
_entity.type
_entity.pdbx_description
1 polymer ?
#
loop_
_entity_poly.entity_id
_entity_poly.type
_entity_poly.pdbx_seq_one_letter_code
_entity_poly.pdbx_strand_id
1 'polypeptide(L)'
;MTCPPRRGNRKGVVEKANHSAAQRWWRTLGDDITIAEAQAGLDRLAAKLDSRRRVLDGERTTVAGLAAAERLHAPPLVAFPAEFDLPRTVTPQALVAFRGNSYSVPPGLGCAQVQVRHRLGADVLRIVTEGGATVAVHRRAPDGAGRVVRDDGHVIALEHAAMCAFSTDRPCTH
;
A
#
# COMPACT_ATOMS: atom_id res chain seq x y z
N MET A 1 -7.05 -24.77 -10.80
CA MET A 1 -6.37 -25.58 -11.83
C MET A 1 -5.21 -24.76 -12.40
N THR A 2 -3.96 -25.13 -12.14
CA THR A 2 -2.76 -24.41 -12.62
C THR A 2 -2.79 -24.31 -14.15
N CYS A 3 -2.50 -23.14 -14.70
CA CYS A 3 -2.51 -22.92 -16.14
C CYS A 3 -1.52 -23.91 -16.79
N PRO A 4 -1.95 -24.80 -17.71
CA PRO A 4 -1.06 -25.81 -18.29
C PRO A 4 0.12 -25.13 -18.99
N PRO A 5 1.37 -25.58 -18.76
CA PRO A 5 2.53 -24.97 -19.39
C PRO A 5 2.44 -25.08 -20.92
N ARG A 6 2.99 -24.07 -21.63
CA ARG A 6 3.14 -24.02 -23.10
C ARG A 6 1.86 -23.79 -23.94
N ARG A 7 0.84 -23.10 -23.42
CA ARG A 7 -0.24 -22.50 -24.26
C ARG A 7 -0.18 -20.97 -24.28
N GLY A 8 0.75 -20.41 -25.06
CA GLY A 8 0.94 -18.96 -25.22
C GLY A 8 -0.31 -18.20 -25.70
N ASN A 9 -1.22 -18.88 -26.42
CA ASN A 9 -2.44 -18.28 -26.98
C ASN A 9 -3.41 -17.76 -25.91
N ARG A 10 -3.35 -18.25 -24.66
CA ARG A 10 -4.22 -17.76 -23.57
C ARG A 10 -3.81 -16.39 -23.06
N LYS A 11 -2.52 -16.03 -23.10
CA LYS A 11 -2.04 -14.69 -22.76
C LYS A 11 -2.61 -13.65 -23.74
N GLY A 12 -2.59 -13.96 -25.04
CA GLY A 12 -3.13 -13.08 -26.09
C GLY A 12 -4.64 -12.78 -25.94
N VAL A 13 -5.42 -13.71 -25.39
CA VAL A 13 -6.85 -13.48 -25.09
C VAL A 13 -7.04 -12.51 -23.93
N VAL A 14 -6.25 -12.67 -22.86
CA VAL A 14 -6.24 -11.75 -21.70
C VAL A 14 -5.76 -10.36 -22.15
N GLU A 15 -4.68 -10.29 -22.92
CA GLU A 15 -4.15 -9.04 -23.47
C GLU A 15 -5.18 -8.35 -24.38
N LYS A 16 -5.94 -9.10 -25.20
CA LYS A 16 -7.01 -8.55 -26.04
C LYS A 16 -8.22 -8.07 -25.21
N ALA A 17 -8.55 -8.74 -24.11
CA ALA A 17 -9.59 -8.28 -23.20
C ALA A 17 -9.18 -6.98 -22.50
N ASN A 18 -7.93 -6.90 -22.02
CA ASN A 18 -7.35 -5.70 -21.44
C ASN A 18 -7.30 -4.56 -22.46
N HIS A 19 -6.90 -4.86 -23.70
CA HIS A 19 -6.92 -3.90 -24.80
C HIS A 19 -8.35 -3.41 -25.08
N SER A 20 -9.34 -4.30 -25.10
CA SER A 20 -10.74 -3.90 -25.27
C SER A 20 -11.24 -3.01 -24.13
N ALA A 21 -10.87 -3.29 -22.88
CA ALA A 21 -11.22 -2.45 -21.74
C ALA A 21 -10.53 -1.07 -21.85
N ALA A 22 -9.23 -1.05 -22.16
CA ALA A 22 -8.46 0.18 -22.33
C ALA A 22 -8.95 1.04 -23.52
N GLN A 23 -9.37 0.43 -24.62
CA GLN A 23 -9.79 1.17 -25.82
C GLN A 23 -11.26 1.60 -25.76
N ARG A 24 -12.16 0.77 -25.23
CA ARG A 24 -13.60 0.99 -25.33
C ARG A 24 -14.26 1.55 -24.07
N TRP A 25 -13.64 1.34 -22.91
CA TRP A 25 -14.19 1.82 -21.65
C TRP A 25 -13.36 2.98 -21.10
N TRP A 26 -12.04 2.81 -20.95
CA TRP A 26 -11.18 3.85 -20.39
C TRP A 26 -11.23 5.16 -21.19
N ARG A 27 -11.21 5.09 -22.53
CA ARG A 27 -11.32 6.27 -23.42
C ARG A 27 -12.70 6.94 -23.44
N THR A 28 -13.71 6.31 -22.84
CA THR A 28 -15.08 6.85 -22.77
C THR A 28 -15.40 7.44 -21.40
N LEU A 29 -14.45 7.39 -20.46
CA LEU A 29 -14.59 8.08 -19.19
C LEU A 29 -14.46 9.59 -19.42
N GLY A 30 -15.32 10.38 -18.77
CA GLY A 30 -15.19 11.83 -18.77
C GLY A 30 -14.00 12.27 -17.93
N ASP A 31 -13.45 13.45 -18.23
CA ASP A 31 -12.27 13.98 -17.55
C ASP A 31 -12.51 14.24 -16.05
N ASP A 32 -13.76 14.54 -15.68
CA ASP A 32 -14.17 14.85 -14.29
C ASP A 32 -14.60 13.61 -13.48
N ILE A 33 -14.44 12.40 -14.02
CA ILE A 33 -14.90 11.18 -13.33
C ILE A 33 -14.13 10.97 -12.02
N THR A 34 -14.85 10.66 -10.94
CA THR A 34 -14.19 10.27 -9.70
C THR A 34 -13.63 8.84 -9.79
N ILE A 35 -12.65 8.51 -8.95
CA ILE A 35 -12.09 7.15 -8.86
C ILE A 35 -13.20 6.13 -8.52
N ALA A 36 -14.15 6.51 -7.65
CA ALA A 36 -15.24 5.62 -7.26
C ALA A 36 -16.21 5.34 -8.42
N GLU A 37 -16.55 6.36 -9.20
CA GLU A 37 -17.41 6.19 -10.38
C GLU A 37 -16.72 5.39 -11.48
N ALA A 38 -15.41 5.62 -11.68
CA ALA A 38 -14.60 4.82 -12.60
C ALA A 38 -14.59 3.35 -12.15
N GLN A 39 -14.36 3.07 -10.87
CA GLN A 39 -14.40 1.69 -10.35
C GLN A 39 -15.77 1.04 -10.60
N ALA A 40 -16.86 1.73 -10.26
CA ALA A 40 -18.21 1.23 -10.49
C ALA A 40 -18.51 0.98 -11.99
N GLY A 41 -17.96 1.82 -12.88
CA GLY A 41 -18.05 1.64 -14.32
C GLY A 41 -17.31 0.39 -14.81
N LEU A 42 -16.12 0.14 -14.28
CA LEU A 42 -15.33 -1.06 -14.58
C LEU A 42 -16.04 -2.32 -14.08
N ASP A 43 -16.62 -2.29 -12.88
CA ASP A 43 -17.35 -3.41 -12.30
C ASP A 43 -18.57 -3.78 -13.16
N ARG A 44 -19.34 -2.79 -13.64
CA ARG A 44 -20.43 -3.01 -14.60
C ARG A 44 -19.94 -3.63 -15.91
N LEU A 45 -18.78 -3.17 -16.41
CA LEU A 45 -18.18 -3.75 -17.61
C LEU A 45 -17.78 -5.22 -17.37
N ALA A 46 -17.15 -5.52 -16.23
CA ALA A 46 -16.76 -6.88 -15.87
C ALA A 46 -17.97 -7.82 -15.85
N ALA A 47 -19.06 -7.44 -15.17
CA ALA A 47 -20.30 -8.22 -15.14
C ALA A 47 -20.88 -8.47 -16.55
N LYS A 48 -20.81 -7.47 -17.45
CA LYS A 48 -21.21 -7.63 -18.85
C LYS A 48 -20.28 -8.57 -19.63
N LEU A 49 -18.98 -8.55 -19.35
CA LEU A 49 -18.02 -9.45 -20.00
C LEU A 49 -18.18 -10.89 -19.50
N ASP A 50 -18.62 -11.07 -18.26
CA ASP A 50 -18.92 -12.35 -17.64
C ASP A 50 -20.17 -13.02 -18.23
N SER A 51 -21.15 -12.23 -18.65
CA SER A 51 -22.35 -12.74 -19.33
C SER A 51 -22.11 -13.20 -20.78
N ARG A 52 -20.89 -13.07 -21.30
CA ARG A 52 -20.56 -13.50 -22.68
C ARG A 52 -20.72 -15.01 -22.82
N ARG A 53 -21.47 -15.43 -23.84
CA ARG A 53 -21.75 -16.84 -24.12
C ARG A 53 -20.48 -17.58 -24.54
N ARG A 54 -20.37 -18.83 -24.08
CA ARG A 54 -19.32 -19.80 -24.41
C ARG A 54 -19.98 -21.15 -24.67
N VAL A 55 -19.24 -22.02 -25.36
CA VAL A 55 -19.60 -23.43 -25.51
C VAL A 55 -18.45 -24.25 -24.95
N LEU A 56 -18.75 -25.17 -24.04
CA LEU A 56 -17.79 -26.12 -23.49
C LEU A 56 -18.38 -27.52 -23.68
N ASP A 57 -17.65 -28.41 -24.34
CA ASP A 57 -18.05 -29.80 -24.58
C ASP A 57 -19.46 -29.93 -25.20
N GLY A 58 -19.85 -28.98 -26.06
CA GLY A 58 -21.15 -28.92 -26.73
C GLY A 58 -22.24 -28.17 -25.96
N GLU A 59 -22.05 -27.93 -24.67
CA GLU A 59 -23.02 -27.25 -23.81
C GLU A 59 -22.85 -25.73 -23.81
N ARG A 60 -23.98 -25.01 -23.86
CA ARG A 60 -23.99 -23.55 -23.81
C ARG A 60 -23.81 -23.08 -22.37
N THR A 61 -22.86 -22.18 -22.16
CA THR A 61 -22.56 -21.57 -20.87
C THR A 61 -22.17 -20.09 -21.02
N THR A 62 -21.77 -19.43 -19.95
CA THR A 62 -21.22 -18.07 -19.96
C THR A 62 -19.80 -18.07 -19.39
N VAL A 63 -19.07 -16.96 -19.52
CA VAL A 63 -17.77 -16.81 -18.85
C VAL A 63 -17.93 -16.93 -17.33
N ALA A 64 -18.97 -16.31 -16.75
CA ALA A 64 -19.33 -16.50 -15.33
C ALA A 64 -19.64 -17.97 -15.00
N GLY A 65 -20.42 -18.66 -15.84
CA GLY A 65 -20.74 -20.08 -15.63
C GLY A 65 -19.50 -20.97 -15.62
N LEU A 66 -18.54 -20.70 -16.52
CA LEU A 66 -17.24 -21.38 -16.52
C LEU A 66 -16.41 -21.06 -15.27
N ALA A 67 -16.38 -19.80 -14.85
CA ALA A 67 -15.65 -19.39 -13.65
C ALA A 67 -16.23 -20.02 -12.38
N ALA A 68 -17.56 -20.07 -12.25
CA ALA A 68 -18.24 -20.71 -11.12
C ALA A 68 -18.02 -22.23 -11.08
N ALA A 69 -17.90 -22.87 -12.24
CA ALA A 69 -17.59 -24.31 -12.34
C ALA A 69 -16.09 -24.61 -12.13
N GLU A 70 -15.23 -23.59 -12.07
CA GLU A 70 -13.80 -23.79 -11.90
C GLU A 70 -13.51 -24.32 -10.48
N ARG A 71 -12.89 -25.50 -10.41
CA ARG A 71 -12.37 -26.06 -9.16
C ARG A 71 -11.09 -25.32 -8.75
N LEU A 72 -11.29 -24.20 -8.06
CA LEU A 72 -10.23 -23.46 -7.40
C LEU A 72 -9.83 -24.17 -6.11
N HIS A 73 -8.53 -24.13 -5.78
CA HIS A 73 -8.11 -24.48 -4.43
C HIS A 73 -8.63 -23.41 -3.46
N ALA A 74 -8.88 -23.81 -2.22
CA ALA A 74 -9.18 -22.85 -1.18
C ALA A 74 -8.07 -21.78 -1.13
N PRO A 75 -8.43 -20.49 -0.94
CA PRO A 75 -7.43 -19.46 -0.77
C PRO A 75 -6.54 -19.81 0.43
N PRO A 76 -5.26 -19.38 0.42
CA PRO A 76 -4.39 -19.57 1.58
C PRO A 76 -5.03 -18.94 2.83
N LEU A 77 -4.94 -19.64 3.96
CA LEU A 77 -5.51 -19.19 5.25
C LEU A 77 -4.93 -17.86 5.74
N VAL A 78 -3.74 -17.51 5.26
CA VAL A 78 -3.07 -16.25 5.55
C VAL A 78 -2.87 -15.47 4.26
N ALA A 79 -3.23 -14.18 4.31
CA ALA A 79 -2.97 -13.26 3.22
C ALA A 79 -1.46 -13.21 2.92
N PHE A 80 -1.12 -13.08 1.65
CA PHE A 80 0.26 -12.92 1.21
C PHE A 80 0.90 -11.74 1.98
N PRO A 81 2.09 -11.90 2.57
CA PRO A 81 2.71 -10.91 3.43
C PRO A 81 3.34 -9.78 2.62
N ALA A 82 2.55 -9.08 1.81
CA ALA A 82 3.00 -7.91 1.09
C ALA A 82 3.40 -6.80 2.09
N GLU A 83 4.51 -6.13 1.81
CA GLU A 83 5.07 -5.08 2.65
C GLU A 83 5.36 -3.84 1.81
N PHE A 84 5.05 -2.67 2.36
CA PHE A 84 5.59 -1.40 1.90
C PHE A 84 6.99 -1.23 2.50
N ASP A 85 7.99 -1.03 1.66
CA ASP A 85 9.34 -0.61 2.07
C ASP A 85 9.61 0.75 1.41
N LEU A 86 9.54 1.83 2.20
CA LEU A 86 9.56 3.19 1.70
C LEU A 86 10.71 4.00 2.31
N PRO A 87 11.66 4.51 1.50
CA PRO A 87 12.69 5.41 2.00
C PRO A 87 12.06 6.75 2.41
N ARG A 88 12.47 7.26 3.57
CA ARG A 88 12.06 8.55 4.11
C ARG A 88 13.23 9.26 4.77
N THR A 89 13.26 10.58 4.59
CA THR A 89 14.11 11.48 5.37
C THR A 89 13.44 11.82 6.69
N VAL A 90 14.15 11.66 7.79
CA VAL A 90 13.72 12.10 9.12
C VAL A 90 13.77 13.62 9.20
N THR A 91 12.72 14.26 9.71
CA THR A 91 12.73 15.72 9.91
C THR A 91 13.70 16.13 11.02
N PRO A 92 14.14 17.39 11.09
CA PRO A 92 14.94 17.88 12.21
C PRO A 92 14.30 17.65 13.60
N GLN A 93 12.97 17.58 13.65
CA GLN A 93 12.18 17.28 14.85
C GLN A 93 12.06 15.77 15.16
N ALA A 94 12.88 14.93 14.53
CA ALA A 94 12.86 13.47 14.68
C ALA A 94 11.48 12.85 14.38
N LEU A 95 10.85 13.29 13.27
CA LEU A 95 9.60 12.73 12.76
C LEU A 95 9.78 12.14 11.36
N VAL A 96 8.97 11.14 11.03
CA VAL A 96 8.93 10.49 9.72
C VAL A 96 7.49 10.44 9.21
N ALA A 97 7.27 10.93 7.98
CA ALA A 97 5.95 10.94 7.38
C ALA A 97 5.58 9.59 6.75
N PHE A 98 4.37 9.11 7.03
CA PHE A 98 3.78 7.95 6.38
C PHE A 98 2.25 8.10 6.29
N ARG A 99 1.72 7.99 5.06
CA ARG A 99 0.28 8.02 4.75
C ARG A 99 -0.50 9.19 5.39
N GLY A 100 0.08 10.38 5.37
CA GLY A 100 -0.56 11.59 5.93
C GLY A 100 -0.50 11.70 7.45
N ASN A 101 0.31 10.86 8.12
CA ASN A 101 0.63 10.96 9.53
C ASN A 101 2.14 11.10 9.72
N SER A 102 2.55 11.57 10.90
CA SER A 102 3.95 11.71 11.29
C SER A 102 4.24 10.83 12.50
N TYR A 103 5.32 10.05 12.43
CA TYR A 103 5.70 9.10 13.46
C TYR A 103 7.07 9.47 14.02
N SER A 104 7.21 9.45 15.34
CA SER A 104 8.47 9.86 15.97
C SER A 104 9.56 8.80 15.86
N VAL A 105 10.81 9.24 15.82
CA VAL A 105 11.98 8.36 15.96
C VAL A 105 12.85 8.85 17.12
N PRO A 106 13.79 8.03 17.63
CA PRO A 106 14.75 8.49 18.63
C PRO A 106 15.48 9.77 18.18
N PRO A 107 15.80 10.67 19.11
CA PRO A 107 16.57 11.87 18.80
C PRO A 107 17.97 11.52 18.28
N GLY A 108 18.58 12.43 17.53
CA GLY A 108 19.88 12.22 16.89
C GLY A 108 19.82 11.62 15.48
N LEU A 109 18.61 11.25 15.01
CA LEU A 109 18.37 10.79 13.64
C LEU A 109 17.88 11.89 12.69
N GLY A 110 17.91 13.16 13.10
CA GLY A 110 17.48 14.28 12.26
C GLY A 110 18.22 14.29 10.93
N CYS A 111 17.49 14.46 9.82
CA CYS A 111 17.99 14.43 8.45
C CYS A 111 18.55 13.07 7.96
N ALA A 112 18.52 12.02 8.78
CA ALA A 112 18.94 10.68 8.36
C ALA A 112 17.93 10.05 7.39
N GLN A 113 18.39 9.11 6.56
CA GLN A 113 17.53 8.25 5.74
C GLN A 113 17.13 7.01 6.55
N VAL A 114 15.85 6.69 6.52
CA VAL A 114 15.28 5.48 7.14
C VAL A 114 14.30 4.81 6.18
N GLN A 115 14.08 3.52 6.40
CA GLN A 115 13.06 2.73 5.74
C GLN A 115 11.82 2.62 6.62
N VAL A 116 10.68 3.02 6.07
CA VAL A 116 9.39 2.83 6.70
C VAL A 116 8.79 1.53 6.17
N ARG A 117 8.68 0.54 7.05
CA ARG A 117 8.18 -0.80 6.74
C ARG A 117 6.80 -1.03 7.31
N HIS A 118 5.86 -1.40 6.43
CA HIS A 118 4.49 -1.68 6.81
C HIS A 118 3.92 -2.87 6.05
N ARG A 119 3.63 -3.95 6.77
CA ARG A 119 2.91 -5.09 6.20
C ARG A 119 1.45 -4.71 5.94
N LEU A 120 0.95 -5.00 4.74
CA LEU A 120 -0.45 -4.75 4.39
C LEU A 120 -1.38 -5.48 5.38
N GLY A 121 -2.36 -4.73 5.91
CA GLY A 121 -3.30 -5.23 6.92
C GLY A 121 -2.77 -5.26 8.35
N ALA A 122 -1.49 -4.95 8.60
CA ALA A 122 -0.98 -4.83 9.96
C ALA A 122 -1.30 -3.46 10.58
N ASP A 123 -1.51 -3.47 11.89
CA ASP A 123 -1.68 -2.25 12.70
C ASP A 123 -0.34 -1.61 13.08
N VAL A 124 0.78 -2.24 12.76
CA VAL A 124 2.11 -1.83 13.22
C VAL A 124 2.98 -1.35 12.07
N LEU A 125 3.59 -0.19 12.26
CA LEU A 125 4.59 0.44 11.40
C LEU A 125 5.97 0.27 12.03
N ARG A 126 6.98 -0.11 11.26
CA ARG A 126 8.37 -0.15 11.72
C ARG A 126 9.20 0.87 10.97
N ILE A 127 10.11 1.52 11.68
CA ILE A 127 11.08 2.45 11.10
C ILE A 127 12.45 1.83 11.32
N VAL A 128 13.18 1.63 10.23
CA VAL A 128 14.43 0.86 10.19
C VAL A 128 15.53 1.74 9.60
N THR A 129 16.73 1.74 10.16
CA THR A 129 17.88 2.42 9.56
C THR A 129 18.35 1.70 8.30
N GLU A 130 19.21 2.36 7.52
CA GLU A 130 19.89 1.73 6.39
C GLU A 130 20.66 0.45 6.78
N GLY A 131 21.25 0.44 7.97
CA GLY A 131 21.92 -0.74 8.54
C GLY A 131 20.98 -1.87 9.01
N GLY A 132 19.67 -1.73 8.83
CA GLY A 132 18.68 -2.75 9.17
C GLY A 132 18.21 -2.77 10.63
N ALA A 133 18.68 -1.83 11.47
CA ALA A 133 18.27 -1.73 12.86
C ALA A 133 16.88 -1.07 12.98
N THR A 134 15.95 -1.69 13.69
CA THR A 134 14.65 -1.09 13.97
C THR A 134 14.81 0.00 15.04
N VAL A 135 14.57 1.25 14.67
CA VAL A 135 14.72 2.41 15.55
C VAL A 135 13.40 2.85 16.19
N ALA A 136 12.27 2.51 15.59
CA ALA A 136 10.97 2.77 16.18
C ALA A 136 9.92 1.76 15.68
N VAL A 137 8.94 1.47 16.53
CA VAL A 137 7.78 0.64 16.21
C VAL A 137 6.54 1.37 16.71
N HIS A 138 5.60 1.64 15.81
CA HIS A 138 4.41 2.43 16.10
C HIS A 138 3.14 1.67 15.79
N ARG A 139 2.08 1.93 16.56
CA ARG A 139 0.73 1.63 16.10
C ARG A 139 0.31 2.66 15.05
N ARG A 140 -0.24 2.19 13.93
CA ARG A 140 -0.68 3.06 12.83
C ARG A 140 -1.89 3.90 13.24
N ALA A 141 -1.81 5.17 12.90
CA ALA A 141 -2.97 6.03 12.81
C ALA A 141 -3.72 5.79 11.49
N PRO A 142 -5.05 6.07 11.43
CA PRO A 142 -5.80 6.04 10.17
C PRO A 142 -5.16 6.93 9.11
N ASP A 143 -5.23 6.50 7.85
CA ASP A 143 -4.62 7.24 6.73
C ASP A 143 -5.28 8.63 6.58
N GLY A 144 -4.45 9.65 6.37
CA GLY A 144 -4.91 11.03 6.21
C GLY A 144 -5.40 11.72 7.50
N ALA A 145 -5.25 11.11 8.67
CA ALA A 145 -5.70 11.70 9.92
C ALA A 145 -4.86 12.90 10.41
N GLY A 146 -3.70 13.17 9.80
CA GLY A 146 -2.83 14.28 10.19
C GLY A 146 -2.21 14.12 11.58
N ARG A 147 -2.20 12.90 12.14
CA ARG A 147 -1.75 12.68 13.52
C ARG A 147 -0.23 12.68 13.61
N VAL A 148 0.27 13.21 14.73
CA VAL A 148 1.64 13.02 15.17
C VAL A 148 1.64 11.95 16.25
N VAL A 149 2.14 10.76 15.92
CA VAL A 149 2.26 9.63 16.83
C VAL A 149 3.65 9.67 17.45
N ARG A 150 3.70 9.92 18.75
CA ARG A 150 4.93 9.90 19.54
C ARG A 150 4.99 8.62 20.35
N ASP A 151 6.15 7.99 20.33
CA ASP A 151 6.47 6.90 21.26
C ASP A 151 6.78 7.49 22.65
N ASP A 152 6.42 6.79 23.72
CA ASP A 152 6.67 7.26 25.09
C ASP A 152 8.18 7.44 25.34
N GLY A 153 9.02 6.58 24.74
CA GLY A 153 10.48 6.72 24.78
C GLY A 153 10.99 7.94 24.00
N HIS A 154 10.29 8.35 22.94
CA HIS A 154 10.62 9.60 22.23
C HIS A 154 10.28 10.83 23.07
N VAL A 155 9.15 10.84 23.79
CA VAL A 155 8.78 11.97 24.67
C VAL A 155 9.83 12.13 25.76
N ILE A 156 10.19 11.05 26.46
CA ILE A 156 11.19 11.07 27.52
C ILE A 156 12.58 11.48 26.98
N ALA A 157 12.98 10.97 25.83
CA ALA A 157 14.26 11.32 25.22
C ALA A 157 14.31 12.78 24.72
N LEU A 158 13.18 13.30 24.23
CA LEU A 158 13.06 14.71 23.83
C LEU A 158 13.06 15.63 25.05
N GLU A 159 12.35 15.27 26.12
CA GLU A 159 12.39 16.00 27.40
C GLU A 159 13.80 16.03 27.97
N HIS A 160 14.50 14.90 27.99
CA HIS A 160 15.89 14.82 28.43
C HIS A 160 16.82 15.66 27.54
N ALA A 161 16.69 15.58 26.21
CA ALA A 161 17.48 16.39 25.29
C ALA A 161 17.20 17.89 25.45
N ALA A 162 15.95 18.29 25.63
CA ALA A 162 15.57 19.66 25.90
C ALA A 162 16.17 20.15 27.22
N MET A 163 16.07 19.35 28.28
CA MET A 163 16.70 19.64 29.57
C MET A 163 18.22 19.77 29.47
N CYS A 164 18.89 18.91 28.70
CA CYS A 164 20.33 19.02 28.47
C CYS A 164 20.72 20.24 27.62
N ALA A 165 19.83 20.71 26.75
CA ALA A 165 20.07 21.89 25.92
C ALA A 165 19.91 23.22 26.69
N PHE A 166 19.20 23.21 27.82
CA PHE A 166 19.16 24.35 28.73
C PHE A 166 20.48 24.45 29.50
N SER A 167 21.36 25.34 29.04
CA SER A 167 22.54 25.76 29.79
C SER A 167 22.29 27.12 30.47
N THR A 168 22.79 27.28 31.69
CA THR A 168 22.88 28.58 32.40
C THR A 168 24.17 29.34 32.07
N ASP A 169 24.97 28.85 31.12
CA ASP A 169 26.18 29.52 30.69
C ASP A 169 25.88 30.92 30.14
N ARG A 170 26.79 31.86 30.41
CA ARG A 170 26.62 33.25 29.96
C ARG A 170 26.56 33.27 28.43
N PRO A 171 25.57 33.95 27.83
CA PRO A 171 25.53 34.09 26.38
C PRO A 171 26.79 34.81 25.92
N CYS A 172 27.43 34.27 24.86
CA CYS A 172 28.63 34.85 24.30
C CYS A 172 28.36 36.31 23.91
N THR A 173 29.15 37.23 24.49
CA THR A 173 29.09 38.66 24.17
C THR A 173 29.98 38.89 22.94
N HIS A 174 29.41 39.49 21.90
CA HIS A 174 30.07 39.73 20.63
C HIS A 174 30.94 41.00 20.66
#